data_AF-A0A349ZVR0-F1
#
_entry.id   AF-A0A349ZVR0-F1
#
_cell.length_a   1.000
_cell.length_b   1.000
_cell.length_c   1.000
_cell.angle_alpha   90.00
_cell.angle_beta   90.00
_cell.angle_gamma   90.00
#
_symmetry.space_group_name_H-M   'P 1'
#
loop_
_entity.id
_entity.type
_entity.pdbx_description
1 polymer ?
#
loop_
_entity_poly.entity_id
_entity_poly.type
_entity_poly.pdbx_seq_one_letter_code
_entity_poly.pdbx_strand_id
1 'polypeptide(L)'
;MTERQIEIHKGLKAIGPEIAQFYLDGLELIESNLGTKSNLLAHTLREIDGGLRDIFEQKQLKKEFQEQLKNEDLEKLFNKFKEDYKNFDYLSEITFDDFKKEKGHISSVLVSFGFSFDHPLTAQYIKVVRWLAKYAHRSGAFNEPRNPNDIINLWNEFETVLSKLIGNYYALAERIDSLITLDEPSQEILKTLPNLLNTESRAIYFFNGLKSRKWLIHLESEGYFDGSKNPEPVESEENPGFFSMPYWAVLTYLEKIGAENLESPQNQTTDALARIIDNIYLFKNEQGQRIENYRTDYSIFKIICTLPEQHLNENHFLFISNALQSRWDGLIGHSFNEFLERLILIGNKDLLKRGIQLLLLHKLNEGTFDKVHSIFRSYEFQRILSDIKVKIIPLLGLDLLTIVQQKIKEVLELDRTAFNNITIPAIEDHEQTSFPEKYDCQLVYFLRDTLEKLDAKDIIDTLKILLNEEHPIFNRIAIHTIRIRYAELHEIFWDLGKNPLSLPLTKHEVYELLHQNSKSFSSEEIQQVIDWINTKEYYIPEEFKDDNDRVAKSIAYRKKEWLSSLLPSSSENVNLLLSEINDIYDAEVDHPGFDSWHSSLSGTISPLTIDELTQLSVSETIKYYYDFNK
;
A
#
# COMPACT_ATOMS: atom_id res chain seq x y z
N MET A 1 6.08 26.91 -42.16
CA MET A 1 6.27 27.20 -40.73
C MET A 1 7.76 27.10 -40.39
N THR A 2 8.29 28.07 -39.65
CA THR A 2 9.62 27.99 -39.02
C THR A 2 9.58 27.11 -37.76
N GLU A 3 10.74 26.74 -37.19
CA GLU A 3 10.81 25.98 -35.94
C GLU A 3 10.03 26.66 -34.80
N ARG A 4 10.18 27.98 -34.66
CA ARG A 4 9.43 28.78 -33.69
C ARG A 4 7.91 28.72 -33.91
N GLN A 5 7.46 28.78 -35.16
CA GLN A 5 6.03 28.69 -35.50
C GLN A 5 5.48 27.29 -35.20
N ILE A 6 6.29 26.24 -35.42
CA ILE A 6 5.92 24.86 -35.06
C ILE A 6 5.71 24.75 -33.54
N GLU A 7 6.60 25.30 -32.73
CA GLU A 7 6.46 25.25 -31.27
C GLU A 7 5.28 26.08 -30.75
N ILE A 8 5.03 27.27 -31.32
CA ILE A 8 3.82 28.05 -31.01
C ILE A 8 2.57 27.25 -31.35
N HIS A 9 2.51 26.66 -32.55
CA HIS A 9 1.36 25.85 -32.97
C HIS A 9 1.13 24.65 -32.05
N LYS A 10 2.20 23.92 -31.66
CA LYS A 10 2.11 22.82 -30.68
C LYS A 10 1.59 23.31 -29.32
N GLY A 11 2.08 24.47 -28.86
CA GLY A 11 1.62 25.10 -27.62
C GLY A 11 0.14 25.46 -27.67
N LEU A 12 -0.32 26.11 -28.74
CA LEU A 12 -1.73 26.45 -28.94
C LEU A 12 -2.58 25.20 -29.00
N LYS A 13 -2.13 24.16 -29.73
CA LYS A 13 -2.85 22.88 -29.84
C LYS A 13 -3.00 22.17 -28.49
N ALA A 14 -2.02 22.32 -27.59
CA ALA A 14 -2.12 21.79 -26.22
C ALA A 14 -3.18 22.53 -25.38
N ILE A 15 -3.53 23.77 -25.75
CA ILE A 15 -4.61 24.53 -25.11
C ILE A 15 -5.94 24.24 -25.81
N GLY A 16 -6.03 24.46 -27.12
CA GLY A 16 -7.24 24.18 -27.90
C GLY A 16 -6.92 23.96 -29.38
N PRO A 17 -7.50 22.94 -30.02
CA PRO A 17 -7.27 22.68 -31.44
C PRO A 17 -7.75 23.82 -32.34
N GLU A 18 -8.84 24.50 -31.97
CA GLU A 18 -9.41 25.62 -32.75
C GLU A 18 -8.48 26.84 -32.75
N ILE A 19 -7.92 27.24 -31.60
CA ILE A 19 -6.96 28.35 -31.55
C ILE A 19 -5.66 28.03 -32.29
N ALA A 20 -5.26 26.75 -32.33
CA ALA A 20 -4.13 26.31 -33.14
C ALA A 20 -4.44 26.41 -34.64
N GLN A 21 -5.68 26.09 -35.04
CA GLN A 21 -6.14 26.22 -36.42
C GLN A 21 -6.19 27.69 -36.85
N PHE A 22 -6.69 28.60 -36.01
CA PHE A 22 -6.63 30.03 -36.27
C PHE A 22 -5.18 30.49 -36.54
N TYR A 23 -4.21 29.97 -35.79
CA TYR A 23 -2.82 30.31 -36.03
C TYR A 23 -2.31 29.83 -37.40
N LEU A 24 -2.66 28.60 -37.82
CA LEU A 24 -2.33 28.09 -39.16
C LEU A 24 -2.99 28.92 -40.26
N ASP A 25 -4.28 29.19 -40.14
CA ASP A 25 -5.04 29.99 -41.11
C ASP A 25 -4.43 31.39 -41.23
N GLY A 26 -3.98 31.97 -40.12
CA GLY A 26 -3.29 33.25 -40.12
C GLY A 26 -1.95 33.22 -40.85
N LEU A 27 -1.17 32.14 -40.74
CA LEU A 27 0.07 31.98 -41.53
C LEU A 27 -0.23 31.89 -43.03
N GLU A 28 -1.29 31.21 -43.43
CA GLU A 28 -1.72 31.16 -44.84
C GLU A 28 -2.21 32.52 -45.34
N LEU A 29 -2.95 33.25 -44.49
CA LEU A 29 -3.44 34.59 -44.80
C LEU A 29 -2.29 35.58 -45.00
N ILE A 30 -1.20 35.48 -44.25
CA ILE A 30 0.01 36.31 -44.45
C ILE A 30 0.54 36.18 -45.87
N GLU A 31 0.59 34.96 -46.41
CA GLU A 31 1.09 34.69 -47.77
C GLU A 31 0.06 34.94 -48.87
N SER A 32 -1.22 35.14 -48.52
CA SER A 32 -2.31 35.32 -49.49
C SER A 32 -2.23 36.66 -50.25
N ASN A 33 -2.96 36.81 -51.36
CA ASN A 33 -3.10 38.10 -52.07
C ASN A 33 -4.46 38.78 -51.84
N LEU A 34 -5.13 38.46 -50.72
CA LEU A 34 -6.47 38.98 -50.42
C LEU A 34 -6.46 40.47 -50.07
N GLY A 35 -7.35 41.25 -50.69
CA GLY A 35 -7.52 42.68 -50.37
C GLY A 35 -8.05 42.95 -48.96
N THR A 36 -8.69 41.97 -48.33
CA THR A 36 -9.20 42.02 -46.95
C THR A 36 -8.29 41.34 -45.93
N LYS A 37 -7.07 40.91 -46.34
CA LYS A 37 -6.09 40.19 -45.50
C LYS A 37 -5.92 40.85 -44.12
N SER A 38 -5.74 42.17 -44.13
CA SER A 38 -5.62 43.03 -42.96
C SER A 38 -6.71 42.76 -41.91
N ASN A 39 -7.97 42.73 -42.34
CA ASN A 39 -9.10 42.49 -41.44
C ASN A 39 -9.15 41.05 -40.94
N LEU A 40 -8.93 40.08 -41.84
CA LEU A 40 -8.98 38.66 -41.51
C LEU A 40 -7.91 38.31 -40.47
N LEU A 41 -6.66 38.72 -40.68
CA LEU A 41 -5.57 38.50 -39.73
C LEU A 41 -5.85 39.09 -38.35
N ALA A 42 -6.44 40.29 -38.29
CA ALA A 42 -6.78 40.90 -37.01
C ALA A 42 -7.87 40.15 -36.25
N HIS A 43 -8.88 39.60 -36.96
CA HIS A 43 -9.89 38.74 -36.34
C HIS A 43 -9.27 37.43 -35.87
N THR A 44 -8.50 36.76 -36.71
CA THR A 44 -7.78 35.52 -36.37
C THR A 44 -6.95 35.66 -35.09
N LEU A 45 -6.13 36.72 -35.00
CA LEU A 45 -5.30 36.98 -33.81
C LEU A 45 -6.13 37.25 -32.55
N ARG A 46 -7.33 37.85 -32.69
CA ARG A 46 -8.24 38.08 -31.56
C ARG A 46 -8.91 36.81 -31.08
N GLU A 47 -9.23 35.88 -31.97
CA GLU A 47 -9.77 34.59 -31.56
C GLU A 47 -8.72 33.79 -30.77
N ILE A 48 -7.44 33.87 -31.18
CA ILE A 48 -6.33 33.26 -30.43
C ILE A 48 -6.19 33.91 -29.04
N ASP A 49 -6.15 35.24 -28.95
CA ASP A 49 -6.06 35.96 -27.67
C ASP A 49 -7.28 35.69 -26.77
N GLY A 50 -8.49 35.77 -27.34
CA GLY A 50 -9.74 35.50 -26.66
C GLY A 50 -9.75 34.10 -26.07
N GLY A 51 -9.46 33.08 -26.88
CA GLY A 51 -9.45 31.69 -26.44
C GLY A 51 -8.41 31.41 -25.35
N LEU A 52 -7.22 32.02 -25.42
CA LEU A 52 -6.25 31.90 -24.32
C LEU A 52 -6.76 32.54 -23.03
N ARG A 53 -7.33 33.75 -23.10
CA ARG A 53 -7.85 34.45 -21.92
C ARG A 53 -9.09 33.76 -21.36
N ASP A 54 -9.93 33.15 -22.17
CA ASP A 54 -11.13 32.44 -21.68
C ASP A 54 -10.78 31.24 -20.78
N ILE A 55 -9.60 30.64 -20.97
CA ILE A 55 -9.12 29.50 -20.18
C ILE A 55 -8.40 29.97 -18.91
N PHE A 56 -7.53 30.99 -19.04
CA PHE A 56 -6.66 31.38 -17.93
C PHE A 56 -7.18 32.58 -17.10
N GLU A 57 -8.20 33.30 -17.58
CA GLU A 57 -8.77 34.44 -16.85
C GLU A 57 -9.55 33.97 -15.61
N GLN A 58 -9.08 34.41 -14.45
CA GLN A 58 -9.85 34.31 -13.21
C GLN A 58 -10.76 35.54 -13.06
N LYS A 59 -12.06 35.38 -13.33
CA LYS A 59 -13.05 36.47 -13.33
C LYS A 59 -13.07 37.28 -12.02
N GLN A 60 -12.94 36.60 -10.88
CA GLN A 60 -12.92 37.26 -9.57
C GLN A 60 -11.64 38.09 -9.38
N LEU A 61 -10.47 37.50 -9.63
CA LEU A 61 -9.20 38.22 -9.55
C LEU A 61 -9.12 39.39 -10.52
N LYS A 62 -9.65 39.24 -11.74
CA LYS A 62 -9.75 40.34 -12.71
C LYS A 62 -10.51 41.52 -12.13
N LYS A 63 -11.65 41.28 -11.48
CA LYS A 63 -12.47 42.33 -10.89
C LYS A 63 -11.72 43.05 -9.75
N GLU A 64 -11.13 42.28 -8.84
CA GLU A 64 -10.33 42.80 -7.73
C GLU A 64 -9.13 43.62 -8.22
N PHE A 65 -8.40 43.10 -9.21
CA PHE A 65 -7.25 43.76 -9.81
C PHE A 65 -7.67 45.05 -10.54
N GLN A 66 -8.78 45.03 -11.28
CA GLN A 66 -9.32 46.21 -11.98
C GLN A 66 -9.72 47.35 -11.03
N GLU A 67 -10.15 47.02 -9.82
CA GLU A 67 -10.48 47.99 -8.77
C GLU A 67 -9.23 48.60 -8.13
N GLN A 68 -8.15 47.82 -7.99
CA GLN A 68 -6.89 48.25 -7.38
C GLN A 68 -5.94 48.98 -8.33
N LEU A 69 -6.21 48.92 -9.63
CA LEU A 69 -5.42 49.49 -10.71
C LEU A 69 -5.31 51.03 -10.60
N LYS A 70 -4.09 51.53 -10.39
CA LYS A 70 -3.81 52.97 -10.26
C LYS A 70 -3.64 53.62 -11.63
N ASN A 71 -4.06 54.88 -11.74
CA ASN A 71 -3.87 55.66 -12.97
C ASN A 71 -2.39 55.84 -13.31
N GLU A 72 -1.52 55.97 -12.31
CA GLU A 72 -0.06 56.13 -12.50
C GLU A 72 0.56 54.92 -13.23
N ASP A 73 0.13 53.70 -12.91
CA ASP A 73 0.64 52.48 -13.55
C ASP A 73 0.16 52.36 -14.99
N LEU A 74 -1.10 52.73 -15.25
CA LEU A 74 -1.65 52.83 -16.60
C LEU A 74 -0.91 53.89 -17.44
N GLU A 75 -0.57 55.03 -16.83
CA GLU A 75 0.12 56.12 -17.51
C GLU A 75 1.56 55.75 -17.85
N LYS A 76 2.29 55.12 -16.93
CA LYS A 76 3.61 54.54 -17.19
C LYS A 76 3.56 53.55 -18.35
N LEU A 77 2.56 52.66 -18.36
CA LEU A 77 2.38 51.67 -19.41
C LEU A 77 2.06 52.33 -20.76
N PHE A 78 1.15 53.29 -20.80
CA PHE A 78 0.79 54.04 -22.01
C PHE A 78 2.00 54.76 -22.61
N ASN A 79 2.82 55.39 -21.76
CA ASN A 79 4.01 56.10 -22.16
C ASN A 79 5.09 55.19 -22.78
N LYS A 80 5.13 53.88 -22.47
CA LYS A 80 6.12 52.94 -23.03
C LYS A 80 5.97 52.71 -24.54
N PHE A 81 4.78 52.90 -25.11
CA PHE A 81 4.49 52.53 -26.50
C PHE A 81 3.73 53.59 -27.29
N LYS A 82 3.39 54.74 -26.69
CA LYS A 82 2.69 55.83 -27.40
C LYS A 82 3.42 56.35 -28.64
N GLU A 83 4.76 56.26 -28.65
CA GLU A 83 5.57 56.70 -29.79
C GLU A 83 5.49 55.69 -30.95
N ASP A 84 5.38 54.40 -30.67
CA ASP A 84 5.13 53.36 -31.69
C ASP A 84 3.82 53.63 -32.45
N TYR A 85 2.84 54.28 -31.81
CA TYR A 85 1.52 54.59 -32.41
C TYR A 85 1.54 55.72 -33.42
N LYS A 86 2.54 56.60 -33.36
CA LYS A 86 2.69 57.66 -34.37
C LYS A 86 3.05 57.09 -35.75
N ASN A 87 3.50 55.84 -35.81
CA ASN A 87 3.79 55.15 -37.07
C ASN A 87 2.53 54.63 -37.78
N PHE A 88 1.34 54.78 -37.18
CA PHE A 88 0.08 54.34 -37.76
C PHE A 88 -0.92 55.49 -37.75
N ASP A 89 -1.36 55.92 -38.94
CA ASP A 89 -2.22 57.10 -39.10
C ASP A 89 -3.48 57.06 -38.22
N TYR A 90 -4.09 55.88 -38.09
CA TYR A 90 -5.34 55.66 -37.34
C TYR A 90 -5.15 55.42 -35.82
N LEU A 91 -3.91 55.39 -35.32
CA LEU A 91 -3.60 55.27 -33.88
C LEU A 91 -2.99 56.56 -33.31
N SER A 92 -2.56 57.47 -34.18
CA SER A 92 -1.90 58.73 -33.83
C SER A 92 -2.76 59.64 -32.93
N GLU A 93 -4.09 59.49 -32.96
CA GLU A 93 -5.05 60.27 -32.18
C GLU A 93 -5.44 59.64 -30.83
N ILE A 94 -4.93 58.44 -30.49
CA ILE A 94 -5.32 57.76 -29.24
C ILE A 94 -4.79 58.52 -28.02
N THR A 95 -5.70 58.91 -27.11
CA THR A 95 -5.36 59.60 -25.86
C THR A 95 -5.18 58.64 -24.68
N PHE A 96 -4.56 59.12 -23.60
CA PHE A 96 -4.50 58.37 -22.35
C PHE A 96 -5.89 58.07 -21.77
N ASP A 97 -6.89 58.94 -21.95
CA ASP A 97 -8.25 58.69 -21.48
C ASP A 97 -8.90 57.52 -22.24
N ASP A 98 -8.64 57.39 -23.53
CA ASP A 98 -9.07 56.21 -24.31
C ASP A 98 -8.29 54.96 -23.92
N PHE A 99 -7.03 55.12 -23.51
CA PHE A 99 -6.26 54.04 -22.91
C PHE A 99 -6.92 53.57 -21.60
N LYS A 100 -7.29 54.50 -20.73
CA LYS A 100 -7.86 54.23 -19.41
C LYS A 100 -9.24 53.57 -19.44
N LYS A 101 -10.10 53.89 -20.41
CA LYS A 101 -11.45 53.29 -20.57
C LYS A 101 -11.41 51.76 -20.73
N GLU A 102 -10.33 51.23 -21.29
CA GLU A 102 -10.14 49.78 -21.54
C GLU A 102 -9.38 49.06 -20.42
N LYS A 103 -9.32 49.63 -19.21
CA LYS A 103 -8.60 49.03 -18.06
C LYS A 103 -9.04 47.60 -17.72
N GLY A 104 -10.28 47.23 -18.07
CA GLY A 104 -10.78 45.86 -17.89
C GLY A 104 -10.07 44.84 -18.78
N HIS A 105 -9.73 45.20 -20.02
CA HIS A 105 -8.96 44.33 -20.91
C HIS A 105 -7.50 44.20 -20.46
N ILE A 106 -6.91 45.28 -19.93
CA ILE A 106 -5.58 45.24 -19.31
C ILE A 106 -5.57 44.28 -18.11
N SER A 107 -6.57 44.40 -17.24
CA SER A 107 -6.73 43.52 -16.07
C SER A 107 -6.87 42.06 -16.50
N SER A 108 -7.64 41.81 -17.57
CA SER A 108 -7.83 40.49 -18.18
C SER A 108 -6.49 39.85 -18.56
N VAL A 109 -5.67 40.55 -19.34
CA VAL A 109 -4.35 40.06 -19.78
C VAL A 109 -3.44 39.77 -18.58
N LEU A 110 -3.33 40.73 -17.66
CA LEU A 110 -2.43 40.61 -16.51
C LEU A 110 -2.80 39.41 -15.62
N VAL A 111 -4.10 39.26 -15.31
CA VAL A 111 -4.59 38.17 -14.47
C VAL A 111 -4.48 36.81 -15.17
N SER A 112 -4.80 36.74 -16.47
CA SER A 112 -4.74 35.48 -17.21
C SER A 112 -3.34 34.85 -17.18
N PHE A 113 -2.29 35.68 -17.28
CA PHE A 113 -0.93 35.17 -17.39
C PHE A 113 -0.09 35.32 -16.11
N GLY A 114 -0.67 35.90 -15.04
CA GLY A 114 0.02 36.15 -13.77
C GLY A 114 1.10 37.22 -13.89
N PHE A 115 0.93 38.18 -14.81
CA PHE A 115 1.92 39.21 -15.06
C PHE A 115 1.79 40.39 -14.10
N SER A 116 2.93 40.90 -13.64
CA SER A 116 3.01 42.22 -13.00
C SER A 116 3.19 43.33 -14.05
N PHE A 117 3.01 44.60 -13.65
CA PHE A 117 3.26 45.74 -14.54
C PHE A 117 4.70 45.83 -15.05
N ASP A 118 5.65 45.35 -14.25
CA ASP A 118 7.08 45.36 -14.57
C ASP A 118 7.52 44.11 -15.34
N HIS A 119 6.62 43.13 -15.51
CA HIS A 119 6.93 41.93 -16.26
C HIS A 119 7.34 42.29 -17.71
N PRO A 120 8.44 41.72 -18.24
CA PRO A 120 8.97 42.12 -19.56
C PRO A 120 7.99 41.98 -20.72
N LEU A 121 6.98 41.11 -20.60
CA LEU A 121 5.97 40.90 -21.63
C LEU A 121 4.74 41.79 -21.51
N THR A 122 4.51 42.44 -20.37
CA THR A 122 3.26 43.15 -20.10
C THR A 122 2.99 44.25 -21.11
N ALA A 123 4.00 45.12 -21.32
CA ALA A 123 3.87 46.23 -22.26
C ALA A 123 3.67 45.72 -23.69
N GLN A 124 4.43 44.71 -24.11
CA GLN A 124 4.35 44.14 -25.44
C GLN A 124 3.00 43.48 -25.69
N TYR A 125 2.53 42.63 -24.77
CA TYR A 125 1.27 41.92 -24.96
C TYR A 125 0.10 42.88 -24.98
N ILE A 126 0.00 43.79 -24.00
CA ILE A 126 -1.08 44.79 -23.97
C ILE A 126 -1.07 45.61 -25.27
N LYS A 127 0.11 46.07 -25.73
CA LYS A 127 0.31 46.78 -27.00
C LYS A 127 -0.15 46.00 -28.22
N VAL A 128 -0.06 44.68 -28.22
CA VAL A 128 -0.54 43.91 -29.37
C VAL A 128 -2.07 43.76 -29.31
N VAL A 129 -2.64 43.30 -28.18
CA VAL A 129 -4.06 42.93 -28.14
C VAL A 129 -5.03 44.07 -28.33
N ARG A 130 -4.79 45.25 -27.73
CA ARG A 130 -5.76 46.34 -27.93
C ARG A 130 -5.71 46.87 -29.36
N TRP A 131 -4.60 46.66 -30.04
CA TRP A 131 -4.36 47.15 -31.38
C TRP A 131 -5.02 46.23 -32.40
N LEU A 132 -5.04 44.93 -32.13
CA LEU A 132 -5.87 43.97 -32.85
C LEU A 132 -7.37 44.34 -32.78
N ALA A 133 -7.87 44.74 -31.61
CA ALA A 133 -9.27 45.16 -31.47
C ALA A 133 -9.63 46.37 -32.35
N LYS A 134 -8.76 47.39 -32.40
CA LYS A 134 -8.91 48.56 -33.29
C LYS A 134 -8.72 48.23 -34.77
N TYR A 135 -8.01 47.14 -35.06
CA TYR A 135 -7.76 46.69 -36.43
C TYR A 135 -8.90 45.86 -37.01
N ALA A 136 -9.49 44.99 -36.20
CA ALA A 136 -10.64 44.16 -36.57
C ALA A 136 -11.97 44.95 -36.61
N HIS A 137 -12.24 45.82 -35.63
CA HIS A 137 -13.50 46.57 -35.57
C HIS A 137 -13.31 48.00 -36.09
N ARG A 138 -13.41 48.16 -37.42
CA ARG A 138 -13.35 49.48 -38.06
C ARG A 138 -14.74 50.14 -38.17
N SER A 139 -14.77 51.45 -37.96
CA SER A 139 -15.82 52.32 -38.49
C SER A 139 -15.40 52.86 -39.86
N GLY A 140 -16.37 53.11 -40.74
CA GLY A 140 -16.12 53.68 -42.08
C GLY A 140 -15.86 52.64 -43.17
N ALA A 141 -16.93 51.93 -43.58
CA ALA A 141 -16.89 50.97 -44.70
C ALA A 141 -16.53 51.61 -46.06
N PHE A 142 -16.50 52.94 -46.12
CA PHE A 142 -16.12 53.76 -47.27
C PHE A 142 -14.62 54.03 -47.40
N ASN A 143 -13.79 53.59 -46.44
CA ASN A 143 -12.34 53.77 -46.47
C ASN A 143 -11.63 52.65 -47.25
N GLU A 144 -10.49 52.98 -47.86
CA GLU A 144 -9.59 52.02 -48.51
C GLU A 144 -9.11 50.91 -47.54
N PRO A 145 -8.76 49.72 -48.06
CA PRO A 145 -8.15 48.67 -47.26
C PRO A 145 -6.86 49.14 -46.57
N ARG A 146 -6.68 48.75 -45.31
CA ARG A 146 -5.48 49.09 -44.54
C ARG A 146 -4.23 48.40 -45.10
N ASN A 147 -3.09 49.07 -44.97
CA ASN A 147 -1.79 48.54 -45.38
C ASN A 147 -1.53 47.17 -44.71
N PRO A 148 -1.36 46.09 -45.49
CA PRO A 148 -1.08 44.76 -44.95
C PRO A 148 0.19 44.69 -44.10
N ASN A 149 1.19 45.54 -44.35
CA ASN A 149 2.44 45.52 -43.59
C ASN A 149 2.22 45.84 -42.10
N ASP A 150 1.22 46.66 -41.79
CA ASP A 150 0.91 47.05 -40.41
C ASP A 150 0.47 45.84 -39.58
N ILE A 151 -0.44 45.02 -40.13
CA ILE A 151 -0.92 43.82 -39.44
C ILE A 151 0.13 42.72 -39.41
N ILE A 152 0.99 42.63 -40.43
CA ILE A 152 2.10 41.67 -40.47
C ILE A 152 3.11 41.99 -39.35
N ASN A 153 3.40 43.27 -39.12
CA ASN A 153 4.24 43.68 -37.99
C ASN A 153 3.61 43.32 -36.65
N LEU A 154 2.30 43.58 -36.48
CA LEU A 154 1.57 43.17 -35.26
C LEU A 154 1.53 41.65 -35.09
N TRP A 155 1.39 40.88 -36.16
CA TRP A 155 1.48 39.42 -36.15
C TRP A 155 2.83 38.96 -35.61
N ASN A 156 3.94 39.49 -36.13
CA ASN A 156 5.29 39.14 -35.71
C ASN A 156 5.55 39.49 -34.22
N GLU A 157 5.00 40.61 -33.76
CA GLU A 157 5.01 40.95 -32.34
C GLU A 157 4.17 39.97 -31.50
N PHE A 158 2.99 39.58 -31.97
CA PHE A 158 2.16 38.60 -31.27
C PHE A 158 2.80 37.22 -31.22
N GLU A 159 3.44 36.76 -32.30
CA GLU A 159 4.23 35.53 -32.28
C GLU A 159 5.34 35.59 -31.22
N THR A 160 5.84 36.79 -30.87
CA THR A 160 6.86 36.96 -29.81
C THR A 160 6.27 36.80 -28.43
N VAL A 161 5.03 37.25 -28.27
CA VAL A 161 4.24 36.99 -27.08
C VAL A 161 3.93 35.50 -26.97
N LEU A 162 3.33 34.88 -28.00
CA LEU A 162 2.97 33.47 -28.03
C LEU A 162 4.17 32.56 -27.78
N SER A 163 5.31 32.83 -28.42
CA SER A 163 6.53 32.05 -28.23
C SER A 163 6.98 31.98 -26.76
N LYS A 164 6.73 33.05 -25.99
CA LYS A 164 7.08 33.11 -24.57
C LYS A 164 5.97 32.61 -23.64
N LEU A 165 4.72 32.63 -24.09
CA LEU A 165 3.57 32.13 -23.31
C LEU A 165 3.39 30.62 -23.40
N ILE A 166 3.66 30.04 -24.58
CA ILE A 166 3.32 28.65 -24.89
C ILE A 166 4.29 27.99 -25.87
N GLY A 167 5.22 28.73 -26.47
CA GLY A 167 6.10 28.23 -27.53
C GLY A 167 7.31 27.45 -27.04
N ASN A 168 7.29 26.93 -25.81
CA ASN A 168 8.26 25.97 -25.30
C ASN A 168 7.70 25.23 -24.07
N TYR A 169 8.42 24.21 -23.62
CA TYR A 169 8.03 23.37 -22.49
C TYR A 169 7.86 24.16 -21.17
N TYR A 170 8.80 25.04 -20.83
CA TYR A 170 8.75 25.81 -19.57
C TYR A 170 7.56 26.76 -19.54
N ALA A 171 7.26 27.40 -20.66
CA ALA A 171 6.13 28.31 -20.77
C ALA A 171 4.79 27.58 -20.55
N LEU A 172 4.63 26.37 -21.10
CA LEU A 172 3.46 25.52 -20.81
C LEU A 172 3.43 25.03 -19.36
N ALA A 173 4.58 24.74 -18.74
CA ALA A 173 4.64 24.39 -17.33
C ALA A 173 4.15 25.54 -16.43
N GLU A 174 4.55 26.79 -16.70
CA GLU A 174 4.02 27.97 -16.00
C GLU A 174 2.50 28.12 -16.16
N ARG A 175 1.95 27.73 -17.33
CA ARG A 175 0.49 27.69 -17.52
C ARG A 175 -0.14 26.64 -16.62
N ILE A 176 0.43 25.44 -16.53
CA ILE A 176 -0.03 24.40 -15.61
C ILE A 176 0.05 24.87 -14.15
N ASP A 177 1.13 25.55 -13.75
CA ASP A 177 1.28 26.12 -12.41
C ASP A 177 0.12 27.06 -12.06
N SER A 178 -0.24 27.93 -13.00
CA SER A 178 -1.37 28.84 -12.80
C SER A 178 -2.70 28.10 -12.55
N LEU A 179 -2.93 26.96 -13.22
CA LEU A 179 -4.12 26.13 -13.03
C LEU A 179 -4.12 25.42 -11.67
N ILE A 180 -2.97 24.88 -11.26
CA ILE A 180 -2.82 24.16 -9.99
C ILE A 180 -3.11 25.06 -8.78
N THR A 181 -2.86 26.37 -8.88
CA THR A 181 -3.16 27.33 -7.80
C THR A 181 -4.64 27.63 -7.62
N LEU A 182 -5.49 27.21 -8.55
CA LEU A 182 -6.92 27.47 -8.47
C LEU A 182 -7.55 26.60 -7.38
N ASP A 183 -8.41 27.22 -6.58
CA ASP A 183 -9.20 26.47 -5.62
C ASP A 183 -10.25 25.60 -6.32
N GLU A 184 -10.82 26.04 -7.45
CA GLU A 184 -11.84 25.30 -8.20
C GLU A 184 -11.67 25.51 -9.71
N PRO A 185 -11.84 24.47 -10.55
CA PRO A 185 -11.73 24.61 -12.00
C PRO A 185 -12.97 25.27 -12.62
N SER A 186 -12.77 25.97 -13.74
CA SER A 186 -13.87 26.34 -14.63
C SER A 186 -14.15 25.24 -15.66
N GLN A 187 -15.29 25.33 -16.33
CA GLN A 187 -15.67 24.40 -17.40
C GLN A 187 -14.72 24.47 -18.60
N GLU A 188 -14.21 25.66 -18.92
CA GLU A 188 -13.24 25.89 -19.98
C GLU A 188 -11.90 25.21 -19.66
N ILE A 189 -11.46 25.27 -18.38
CA ILE A 189 -10.26 24.58 -17.93
C ILE A 189 -10.43 23.07 -18.04
N LEU A 190 -11.54 22.50 -17.55
CA LEU A 190 -11.82 21.06 -17.63
C LEU A 190 -11.76 20.55 -19.06
N LYS A 191 -12.38 21.27 -20.02
CA LYS A 191 -12.34 20.93 -21.45
C LYS A 191 -10.95 21.05 -22.09
N THR A 192 -10.08 21.86 -21.50
CA THR A 192 -8.70 22.06 -21.97
C THR A 192 -7.76 20.95 -21.48
N LEU A 193 -8.02 20.39 -20.29
CA LEU A 193 -7.14 19.42 -19.65
C LEU A 193 -6.78 18.20 -20.53
N PRO A 194 -7.70 17.57 -21.31
CA PRO A 194 -7.34 16.44 -22.17
C PRO A 194 -6.24 16.78 -23.19
N ASN A 195 -6.24 18.01 -23.71
CA ASN A 195 -5.21 18.47 -24.64
C ASN A 195 -3.92 18.85 -23.90
N LEU A 196 -4.06 19.51 -22.75
CA LEU A 196 -2.92 20.03 -21.99
C LEU A 196 -2.12 18.90 -21.32
N LEU A 197 -2.82 17.89 -20.82
CA LEU A 197 -2.26 16.74 -20.10
C LEU A 197 -2.05 15.52 -21.00
N ASN A 198 -1.99 15.71 -22.32
CA ASN A 198 -1.85 14.64 -23.31
C ASN A 198 -0.50 13.90 -23.30
N THR A 199 0.45 14.33 -22.48
CA THR A 199 1.73 13.65 -22.23
C THR A 199 1.81 13.22 -20.78
N GLU A 200 2.40 12.06 -20.52
CA GLU A 200 2.59 11.52 -19.17
C GLU A 200 3.29 12.53 -18.23
N SER A 201 4.36 13.19 -18.68
CA SER A 201 5.10 14.16 -17.85
C SER A 201 4.23 15.33 -17.39
N ARG A 202 3.35 15.86 -18.26
CA ARG A 202 2.44 16.96 -17.90
C ARG A 202 1.32 16.50 -16.99
N ALA A 203 0.77 15.31 -17.23
CA ALA A 203 -0.24 14.73 -16.34
C ALA A 203 0.33 14.53 -14.93
N ILE A 204 1.52 13.92 -14.82
CA ILE A 204 2.22 13.74 -13.54
C ILE A 204 2.49 15.09 -12.87
N TYR A 205 3.03 16.07 -13.62
CA TYR A 205 3.30 17.41 -13.08
C TYR A 205 2.03 18.07 -12.52
N PHE A 206 0.92 18.00 -13.27
CA PHE A 206 -0.37 18.54 -12.87
C PHE A 206 -0.91 17.89 -11.59
N PHE A 207 -1.07 16.57 -11.57
CA PHE A 207 -1.68 15.87 -10.43
C PHE A 207 -0.80 15.84 -9.18
N ASN A 208 0.53 15.87 -9.33
CA ASN A 208 1.43 16.02 -8.18
C ASN A 208 1.34 17.41 -7.54
N GLY A 209 1.13 18.44 -8.36
CA GLY A 209 1.00 19.82 -7.87
C GLY A 209 -0.38 20.13 -7.30
N LEU A 210 -1.44 19.49 -7.81
CA LEU A 210 -2.82 19.79 -7.47
C LEU A 210 -3.10 19.59 -5.97
N LYS A 211 -3.74 20.60 -5.35
CA LYS A 211 -3.98 20.60 -3.89
C LYS A 211 -5.43 20.68 -3.50
N SER A 212 -6.24 21.49 -4.18
CA SER A 212 -7.60 21.73 -3.70
C SER A 212 -8.51 20.51 -3.92
N ARG A 213 -9.25 20.15 -2.87
CA ARG A 213 -10.27 19.08 -2.89
C ARG A 213 -11.47 19.41 -3.76
N LYS A 214 -11.72 20.69 -4.07
CA LYS A 214 -12.89 21.08 -4.91
C LYS A 214 -12.76 20.58 -6.35
N TRP A 215 -11.55 20.25 -6.80
CA TRP A 215 -11.34 19.64 -8.10
C TRP A 215 -11.85 18.19 -8.17
N LEU A 216 -11.97 17.47 -7.06
CA LEU A 216 -12.25 16.04 -7.03
C LEU A 216 -13.54 15.70 -7.79
N ILE A 217 -14.65 16.35 -7.46
CA ILE A 217 -15.97 16.06 -8.05
C ILE A 217 -15.99 16.42 -9.54
N HIS A 218 -15.35 17.52 -9.91
CA HIS A 218 -15.26 17.95 -11.32
C HIS A 218 -14.44 16.94 -12.14
N LEU A 219 -13.29 16.52 -11.63
CA LEU A 219 -12.44 15.51 -12.29
C LEU A 219 -13.10 14.13 -12.34
N GLU A 220 -13.86 13.76 -11.30
CA GLU A 220 -14.68 12.54 -11.29
C GLU A 220 -15.73 12.60 -12.41
N SER A 221 -16.44 13.72 -12.55
CA SER A 221 -17.48 13.88 -13.58
C SER A 221 -16.94 13.88 -15.01
N GLU A 222 -15.68 14.29 -15.21
CA GLU A 222 -14.96 14.22 -16.49
C GLU A 222 -14.28 12.84 -16.70
N GLY A 223 -14.50 11.88 -15.80
CA GLY A 223 -14.02 10.50 -15.92
C GLY A 223 -12.51 10.35 -15.74
N TYR A 224 -11.80 11.26 -15.06
CA TYR A 224 -10.35 11.14 -14.87
C TYR A 224 -9.95 9.90 -14.06
N PHE A 225 -10.84 9.44 -13.19
CA PHE A 225 -10.63 8.32 -12.28
C PHE A 225 -11.35 7.03 -12.73
N ASP A 226 -11.88 7.00 -13.96
CA ASP A 226 -12.56 5.81 -14.47
C ASP A 226 -11.61 4.61 -14.51
N GLY A 227 -12.08 3.45 -14.04
CA GLY A 227 -11.29 2.21 -14.05
C GLY A 227 -10.77 1.81 -15.44
N SER A 228 -11.44 2.25 -16.51
CA SER A 228 -11.00 2.07 -17.89
C SER A 228 -9.70 2.81 -18.26
N LYS A 229 -9.31 3.81 -17.46
CA LYS A 229 -8.06 4.57 -17.62
C LYS A 229 -6.95 4.08 -16.71
N ASN A 230 -7.19 3.04 -15.88
CA ASN A 230 -6.14 2.40 -15.11
C ASN A 230 -5.12 1.76 -16.08
N PRO A 231 -3.83 2.11 -16.02
CA PRO A 231 -2.84 1.59 -16.96
C PRO A 231 -2.63 0.09 -16.81
N GLU A 232 -2.72 -0.64 -17.91
CA GLU A 232 -2.37 -2.07 -17.95
C GLU A 232 -0.86 -2.29 -17.83
N PRO A 233 -0.43 -3.42 -17.24
CA PRO A 233 0.95 -3.90 -17.36
C PRO A 233 1.39 -3.98 -18.82
N VAL A 234 2.59 -3.46 -19.11
CA VAL A 234 3.14 -3.48 -20.47
C VAL A 234 4.33 -4.44 -20.52
N GLU A 235 4.22 -5.49 -21.32
CA GLU A 235 5.32 -6.43 -21.56
C GLU A 235 6.40 -5.77 -22.44
N SER A 236 7.67 -6.02 -22.12
CA SER A 236 8.80 -5.53 -22.91
C SER A 236 8.91 -6.30 -24.23
N GLU A 237 8.85 -5.59 -25.36
CA GLU A 237 9.09 -6.18 -26.68
C GLU A 237 10.51 -6.76 -26.81
N GLU A 238 11.49 -6.12 -26.18
CA GLU A 238 12.90 -6.55 -26.21
C GLU A 238 13.17 -7.74 -25.28
N ASN A 239 12.40 -7.88 -24.19
CA ASN A 239 12.58 -8.91 -23.18
C ASN A 239 11.24 -9.53 -22.77
N PRO A 240 10.69 -10.48 -23.55
CA PRO A 240 9.46 -11.20 -23.19
C PRO A 240 9.53 -11.81 -21.79
N GLY A 241 8.46 -11.70 -21.02
CA GLY A 241 8.38 -12.07 -19.61
C GLY A 241 8.74 -10.94 -18.62
N PHE A 242 9.33 -9.83 -19.08
CA PHE A 242 9.54 -8.64 -18.25
C PHE A 242 8.44 -7.62 -18.49
N PHE A 243 7.87 -7.10 -17.42
CA PHE A 243 6.74 -6.17 -17.48
C PHE A 243 7.09 -4.84 -16.81
N SER A 244 6.72 -3.75 -17.47
CA SER A 244 6.63 -2.42 -16.87
C SER A 244 5.23 -2.26 -16.26
N MET A 245 5.17 -1.60 -15.10
CA MET A 245 3.91 -1.17 -14.48
C MET A 245 3.80 0.35 -14.61
N PRO A 246 3.08 0.86 -15.62
CA PRO A 246 2.93 2.29 -15.82
C PRO A 246 2.24 2.95 -14.62
N TYR A 247 2.63 4.18 -14.32
CA TYR A 247 2.06 4.93 -13.20
C TYR A 247 0.83 5.73 -13.65
N TRP A 248 -0.25 5.65 -12.87
CA TRP A 248 -1.44 6.44 -13.14
C TRP A 248 -1.35 7.79 -12.40
N ALA A 249 -1.10 8.87 -13.16
CA ALA A 249 -0.79 10.19 -12.60
C ALA A 249 -1.81 10.72 -11.57
N VAL A 250 -3.09 10.35 -11.70
CA VAL A 250 -4.18 10.79 -10.80
C VAL A 250 -4.02 10.28 -9.37
N LEU A 251 -3.28 9.20 -9.15
CA LEU A 251 -3.19 8.53 -7.86
C LEU A 251 -2.57 9.42 -6.78
N THR A 252 -1.52 10.21 -7.09
CA THR A 252 -0.93 11.16 -6.13
C THR A 252 -1.97 12.13 -5.57
N TYR A 253 -2.83 12.65 -6.45
CA TYR A 253 -3.88 13.58 -6.05
C TYR A 253 -4.91 12.88 -5.16
N LEU A 254 -5.40 11.69 -5.55
CA LEU A 254 -6.38 10.94 -4.77
C LEU A 254 -5.87 10.55 -3.38
N GLU A 255 -4.63 10.08 -3.27
CA GLU A 255 -4.01 9.75 -1.98
C GLU A 255 -3.95 10.96 -1.06
N LYS A 256 -3.54 12.11 -1.60
CA LYS A 256 -3.48 13.36 -0.85
C LYS A 256 -4.88 13.79 -0.36
N ILE A 257 -5.87 13.76 -1.24
CA ILE A 257 -7.25 14.11 -0.87
C ILE A 257 -7.80 13.14 0.17
N GLY A 258 -7.50 11.84 0.07
CA GLY A 258 -7.84 10.84 1.09
C GLY A 258 -7.23 11.18 2.45
N ALA A 259 -5.92 11.49 2.49
CA ALA A 259 -5.23 11.86 3.73
C ALA A 259 -5.80 13.15 4.35
N GLU A 260 -6.00 14.20 3.55
CA GLU A 260 -6.60 15.46 4.02
C GLU A 260 -8.04 15.26 4.52
N ASN A 261 -8.81 14.38 3.87
CA ASN A 261 -10.19 14.09 4.26
C ASN A 261 -10.28 13.22 5.52
N LEU A 262 -9.26 12.41 5.81
CA LEU A 262 -9.16 11.70 7.09
C LEU A 262 -8.98 12.68 8.26
N GLU A 263 -8.14 13.71 8.09
CA GLU A 263 -7.91 14.74 9.11
C GLU A 263 -9.08 15.73 9.23
N SER A 264 -9.68 16.12 8.10
CA SER A 264 -10.78 17.08 8.03
C SER A 264 -11.91 16.57 7.11
N PRO A 265 -12.79 15.70 7.64
CA PRO A 265 -13.81 15.01 6.85
C PRO A 265 -14.83 15.94 6.20
N GLN A 266 -15.10 15.69 4.92
CA GLN A 266 -16.19 16.30 4.17
C GLN A 266 -16.99 15.21 3.45
N ASN A 267 -18.29 15.10 3.77
CA ASN A 267 -19.15 14.03 3.23
C ASN A 267 -19.05 13.90 1.70
N GLN A 268 -19.13 15.02 0.97
CA GLN A 268 -19.03 15.00 -0.49
C GLN A 268 -17.68 14.45 -1.01
N THR A 269 -16.59 14.74 -0.31
CA THR A 269 -15.26 14.20 -0.64
C THR A 269 -15.19 12.71 -0.34
N THR A 270 -15.68 12.29 0.83
CA THR A 270 -15.75 10.86 1.21
C THR A 270 -16.59 10.06 0.22
N ASP A 271 -17.77 10.57 -0.15
CA ASP A 271 -18.67 9.92 -1.10
C ASP A 271 -18.02 9.77 -2.47
N ALA A 272 -17.30 10.80 -2.94
CA ALA A 272 -16.56 10.74 -4.20
C ALA A 272 -15.43 9.73 -4.17
N LEU A 273 -14.61 9.70 -3.10
CA LEU A 273 -13.54 8.72 -2.95
C LEU A 273 -14.09 7.29 -2.95
N ALA A 274 -15.17 7.02 -2.21
CA ALA A 274 -15.81 5.70 -2.20
C ALA A 274 -16.31 5.28 -3.59
N ARG A 275 -17.00 6.18 -4.32
CA ARG A 275 -17.47 5.91 -5.70
C ARG A 275 -16.32 5.64 -6.66
N ILE A 276 -15.21 6.37 -6.54
CA ILE A 276 -14.03 6.18 -7.37
C ILE A 276 -13.43 4.79 -7.12
N ILE A 277 -13.28 4.39 -5.85
CA ILE A 277 -12.78 3.04 -5.49
C ILE A 277 -13.70 1.96 -6.06
N ASP A 278 -15.02 2.09 -5.86
CA ASP A 278 -16.01 1.14 -6.38
C ASP A 278 -15.95 1.07 -7.92
N ASN A 279 -15.84 2.19 -8.63
CA ASN A 279 -15.71 2.23 -10.09
C ASN A 279 -14.47 1.47 -10.57
N ILE A 280 -13.32 1.70 -9.94
CA ILE A 280 -12.07 1.02 -10.27
C ILE A 280 -12.16 -0.48 -10.02
N TYR A 281 -12.77 -0.89 -8.90
CA TYR A 281 -12.96 -2.30 -8.55
C TYR A 281 -13.91 -3.03 -9.51
N LEU A 282 -15.04 -2.39 -9.84
CA LEU A 282 -16.09 -2.97 -10.67
C LEU A 282 -15.71 -3.01 -12.15
N PHE A 283 -14.79 -2.16 -12.60
CA PHE A 283 -14.33 -2.17 -13.98
C PHE A 283 -13.73 -3.53 -14.38
N LYS A 284 -14.13 -3.99 -15.56
CA LYS A 284 -13.58 -5.16 -16.25
C LYS A 284 -13.23 -4.77 -17.67
N ASN A 285 -12.09 -5.23 -18.15
CA ASN A 285 -11.68 -5.06 -19.55
C ASN A 285 -12.53 -5.94 -20.49
N GLU A 286 -12.22 -5.91 -21.79
CA GLU A 286 -12.94 -6.66 -22.82
C GLU A 286 -12.94 -8.19 -22.57
N GLN A 287 -11.93 -8.70 -21.84
CA GLN A 287 -11.81 -10.11 -21.46
C GLN A 287 -12.53 -10.44 -20.13
N GLY A 288 -13.24 -9.49 -19.53
CA GLY A 288 -13.91 -9.68 -18.24
C GLY A 288 -12.95 -9.70 -17.05
N GLN A 289 -11.71 -9.25 -17.23
CA GLN A 289 -10.67 -9.26 -16.20
C GLN A 289 -10.50 -7.89 -15.57
N ARG A 290 -10.08 -7.85 -14.30
CA ARG A 290 -9.62 -6.60 -13.67
C ARG A 290 -8.26 -6.20 -14.24
N ILE A 291 -7.94 -4.92 -14.18
CA ILE A 291 -6.59 -4.45 -14.48
C ILE A 291 -5.71 -4.67 -13.24
N GLU A 292 -4.74 -5.58 -13.34
CA GLU A 292 -3.79 -5.90 -12.27
C GLU A 292 -2.54 -5.00 -12.38
N ASN A 293 -2.55 -3.87 -11.68
CA ASN A 293 -1.41 -2.96 -11.57
C ASN A 293 -1.09 -2.70 -10.09
N TYR A 294 0.04 -3.24 -9.60
CA TYR A 294 0.36 -3.17 -8.17
C TYR A 294 0.51 -1.73 -7.64
N ARG A 295 0.81 -0.75 -8.51
CA ARG A 295 0.91 0.67 -8.12
C ARG A 295 -0.48 1.23 -7.84
N THR A 296 -1.43 0.99 -8.75
CA THR A 296 -2.83 1.37 -8.57
C THR A 296 -3.41 0.67 -7.34
N ASP A 297 -3.17 -0.64 -7.20
CA ASP A 297 -3.67 -1.42 -6.08
C ASP A 297 -3.21 -0.87 -4.73
N TYR A 298 -1.94 -0.50 -4.63
CA TYR A 298 -1.39 0.10 -3.42
C TYR A 298 -1.97 1.48 -3.12
N SER A 299 -2.11 2.34 -4.14
CA SER A 299 -2.73 3.65 -3.97
C SER A 299 -4.19 3.56 -3.53
N ILE A 300 -4.98 2.68 -4.15
CA ILE A 300 -6.37 2.46 -3.78
C ILE A 300 -6.48 1.87 -2.37
N PHE A 301 -5.62 0.92 -2.00
CA PHE A 301 -5.53 0.41 -0.62
C PHE A 301 -5.30 1.53 0.40
N LYS A 302 -4.36 2.45 0.13
CA LYS A 302 -4.13 3.62 1.00
C LYS A 302 -5.37 4.49 1.14
N ILE A 303 -6.09 4.74 0.04
CA ILE A 303 -7.33 5.54 0.08
C ILE A 303 -8.42 4.81 0.88
N ILE A 304 -8.57 3.49 0.72
CA ILE A 304 -9.50 2.67 1.55
C ILE A 304 -9.19 2.85 3.04
N CYS A 305 -7.91 2.89 3.43
CA CYS A 305 -7.49 3.14 4.82
C CYS A 305 -7.92 4.52 5.36
N THR A 306 -8.28 5.47 4.50
CA THR A 306 -8.76 6.80 4.91
C THR A 306 -10.27 6.88 5.08
N LEU A 307 -11.03 5.87 4.59
CA LEU A 307 -12.49 5.90 4.66
C LEU A 307 -12.99 5.76 6.11
N PRO A 308 -14.12 6.42 6.44
CA PRO A 308 -14.82 6.19 7.71
C PRO A 308 -15.68 4.91 7.64
N GLU A 309 -16.12 4.44 8.80
CA GLU A 309 -16.89 3.19 8.95
C GLU A 309 -18.06 3.08 7.96
N GLN A 310 -18.87 4.13 7.85
CA GLN A 310 -20.09 4.12 7.03
C GLN A 310 -19.83 4.00 5.51
N HIS A 311 -18.58 4.16 5.08
CA HIS A 311 -18.15 4.00 3.69
C HIS A 311 -17.32 2.75 3.45
N LEU A 312 -17.01 1.95 4.48
CA LEU A 312 -16.36 0.65 4.29
C LEU A 312 -17.42 -0.42 4.00
N ASN A 313 -17.38 -0.99 2.79
CA ASN A 313 -18.31 -2.00 2.33
C ASN A 313 -17.57 -3.25 1.81
N GLU A 314 -18.32 -4.28 1.42
CA GLU A 314 -17.75 -5.56 0.96
C GLU A 314 -16.87 -5.44 -0.29
N ASN A 315 -17.17 -4.53 -1.22
CA ASN A 315 -16.33 -4.31 -2.40
C ASN A 315 -14.91 -3.91 -2.02
N HIS A 316 -14.74 -3.14 -0.94
CA HIS A 316 -13.41 -2.73 -0.48
C HIS A 316 -12.60 -3.92 0.05
N PHE A 317 -13.22 -4.82 0.81
CA PHE A 317 -12.54 -6.03 1.28
C PHE A 317 -12.22 -6.99 0.13
N LEU A 318 -13.15 -7.16 -0.82
CA LEU A 318 -12.93 -7.95 -2.03
C LEU A 318 -11.84 -7.35 -2.92
N PHE A 319 -11.78 -6.02 -3.05
CA PHE A 319 -10.69 -5.33 -3.74
C PHE A 319 -9.34 -5.68 -3.10
N ILE A 320 -9.22 -5.55 -1.77
CA ILE A 320 -7.98 -5.86 -1.06
C ILE A 320 -7.60 -7.34 -1.21
N SER A 321 -8.56 -8.26 -1.09
CA SER A 321 -8.33 -9.69 -1.34
C SER A 321 -7.76 -9.94 -2.74
N ASN A 322 -8.41 -9.39 -3.76
CA ASN A 322 -7.99 -9.56 -5.17
C ASN A 322 -6.63 -8.92 -5.45
N ALA A 323 -6.32 -7.79 -4.81
CA ALA A 323 -5.03 -7.12 -4.92
C ALA A 323 -3.90 -7.91 -4.24
N LEU A 324 -4.17 -8.49 -3.06
CA LEU A 324 -3.25 -9.38 -2.36
C LEU A 324 -2.99 -10.68 -3.15
N GLN A 325 -4.01 -11.20 -3.84
CA GLN A 325 -3.93 -12.39 -4.69
C GLN A 325 -3.46 -12.13 -6.13
N SER A 326 -3.08 -10.88 -6.44
CA SER A 326 -2.54 -10.49 -7.74
C SER A 326 -1.34 -11.36 -8.12
N ARG A 327 -1.15 -11.60 -9.42
CA ARG A 327 0.04 -12.32 -9.91
C ARG A 327 1.34 -11.53 -9.75
N TRP A 328 1.21 -10.22 -9.51
CA TRP A 328 2.34 -9.31 -9.29
C TRP A 328 2.63 -9.17 -7.81
N ASP A 329 3.91 -9.18 -7.45
CA ASP A 329 4.34 -8.91 -6.08
C ASP A 329 4.00 -7.45 -5.72
N GLY A 330 3.15 -7.27 -4.71
CA GLY A 330 2.50 -6.00 -4.40
C GLY A 330 3.03 -5.32 -3.14
N LEU A 331 2.80 -4.01 -3.01
CA LEU A 331 3.25 -3.22 -1.86
C LEU A 331 2.28 -3.26 -0.66
N ILE A 332 1.07 -3.80 -0.85
CA ILE A 332 0.04 -3.86 0.21
C ILE A 332 0.55 -4.63 1.43
N GLY A 333 1.31 -5.72 1.23
CA GLY A 333 1.86 -6.53 2.32
C GLY A 333 2.71 -5.72 3.32
N HIS A 334 3.47 -4.75 2.83
CA HIS A 334 4.32 -3.91 3.68
C HIS A 334 3.54 -2.98 4.61
N SER A 335 2.40 -2.44 4.14
CA SER A 335 1.55 -1.48 4.84
C SER A 335 0.24 -2.08 5.38
N PHE A 336 0.07 -3.40 5.32
CA PHE A 336 -1.17 -4.04 5.77
C PHE A 336 -1.47 -3.78 7.25
N ASN A 337 -0.43 -3.58 8.07
CA ASN A 337 -0.58 -3.20 9.47
C ASN A 337 -1.35 -1.87 9.64
N GLU A 338 -1.14 -0.89 8.75
CA GLU A 338 -1.84 0.41 8.79
C GLU A 338 -3.35 0.24 8.63
N PHE A 339 -3.78 -0.71 7.80
CA PHE A 339 -5.19 -1.04 7.63
C PHE A 339 -5.78 -1.67 8.89
N LEU A 340 -5.07 -2.60 9.54
CA LEU A 340 -5.55 -3.22 10.78
C LEU A 340 -5.61 -2.20 11.92
N GLU A 341 -4.61 -1.34 12.07
CA GLU A 341 -4.64 -0.23 13.02
C GLU A 341 -5.82 0.71 12.76
N ARG A 342 -6.11 1.00 11.48
CA ARG A 342 -7.29 1.79 11.11
C ARG A 342 -8.58 1.11 11.55
N LEU A 343 -8.74 -0.18 11.31
CA LEU A 343 -9.94 -0.94 11.72
C LEU A 343 -10.08 -1.00 13.25
N ILE A 344 -8.97 -1.14 13.98
CA ILE A 344 -8.94 -1.05 15.44
C ILE A 344 -9.44 0.32 15.92
N LEU A 345 -8.98 1.41 15.28
CA LEU A 345 -9.41 2.78 15.62
C LEU A 345 -10.90 3.02 15.32
N ILE A 346 -11.44 2.40 14.26
CA ILE A 346 -12.88 2.47 13.95
C ILE A 346 -13.71 1.77 15.04
N GLY A 347 -13.18 0.69 15.64
CA GLY A 347 -13.83 0.01 16.76
C GLY A 347 -15.00 -0.90 16.37
N ASN A 348 -15.31 -1.03 15.08
CA ASN A 348 -16.29 -1.99 14.58
C ASN A 348 -15.69 -3.39 14.51
N LYS A 349 -16.19 -4.31 15.35
CA LYS A 349 -15.68 -5.68 15.46
C LYS A 349 -15.83 -6.48 14.17
N ASP A 350 -16.93 -6.31 13.43
CA ASP A 350 -17.16 -7.08 12.20
C ASP A 350 -16.20 -6.66 11.08
N LEU A 351 -15.91 -5.36 10.96
CA LEU A 351 -14.89 -4.89 10.03
C LEU A 351 -13.50 -5.40 10.43
N LEU A 352 -13.16 -5.37 11.72
CA LEU A 352 -11.88 -5.90 12.20
C LEU A 352 -11.76 -7.41 11.93
N LYS A 353 -12.82 -8.20 12.13
CA LYS A 353 -12.86 -9.63 11.78
C LYS A 353 -12.54 -9.85 10.29
N ARG A 354 -13.14 -9.06 9.40
CA ARG A 354 -12.83 -9.12 7.95
C ARG A 354 -11.38 -8.77 7.66
N GLY A 355 -10.82 -7.77 8.35
CA GLY A 355 -9.40 -7.45 8.26
C GLY A 355 -8.49 -8.61 8.68
N ILE A 356 -8.81 -9.31 9.77
CA ILE A 356 -8.09 -10.51 10.20
C ILE A 356 -8.25 -11.66 9.20
N GLN A 357 -9.43 -11.85 8.62
CA GLN A 357 -9.64 -12.86 7.57
C GLN A 357 -8.75 -12.59 6.34
N LEU A 358 -8.59 -11.32 5.95
CA LEU A 358 -7.66 -10.91 4.90
C LEU A 358 -6.19 -11.18 5.28
N LEU A 359 -5.80 -10.90 6.53
CA LEU A 359 -4.45 -11.21 7.04
C LEU A 359 -4.12 -12.70 6.92
N LEU A 360 -5.13 -13.55 7.14
CA LEU A 360 -4.99 -15.00 7.11
C LEU A 360 -5.18 -15.60 5.70
N LEU A 361 -5.24 -14.80 4.63
CA LEU A 361 -5.28 -15.36 3.28
C LEU A 361 -4.02 -16.18 2.98
N HIS A 362 -4.21 -17.23 2.19
CA HIS A 362 -3.17 -18.19 1.84
C HIS A 362 -3.10 -18.39 0.32
N LYS A 363 -1.99 -18.99 -0.13
CA LYS A 363 -1.74 -19.48 -1.48
C LYS A 363 -1.23 -20.92 -1.44
N LEU A 364 -1.50 -21.66 -2.51
CA LEU A 364 -1.05 -23.04 -2.67
C LEU A 364 0.24 -23.10 -3.49
N ASN A 365 1.17 -23.93 -3.05
CA ASN A 365 2.39 -24.28 -3.76
C ASN A 365 2.60 -25.80 -3.71
N GLU A 366 2.12 -26.51 -4.74
CA GLU A 366 2.22 -27.98 -4.83
C GLU A 366 3.67 -28.48 -5.01
N GLY A 367 4.63 -27.60 -5.31
CA GLY A 367 6.03 -27.95 -5.51
C GLY A 367 6.86 -28.05 -4.21
N THR A 368 6.28 -27.72 -3.07
CA THR A 368 6.96 -27.72 -1.77
C THR A 368 6.37 -28.76 -0.82
N PHE A 369 7.15 -29.19 0.17
CA PHE A 369 6.69 -30.12 1.21
C PHE A 369 5.50 -29.54 1.97
N ASP A 370 5.60 -28.28 2.40
CA ASP A 370 4.48 -27.52 2.93
C ASP A 370 3.70 -26.91 1.76
N LYS A 371 2.42 -27.26 1.59
CA LYS A 371 1.67 -26.80 0.41
C LYS A 371 1.02 -25.44 0.59
N VAL A 372 0.66 -25.09 1.83
CA VAL A 372 -0.12 -23.89 2.13
C VAL A 372 0.78 -22.81 2.73
N HIS A 373 0.83 -21.66 2.07
CA HIS A 373 1.66 -20.52 2.48
C HIS A 373 0.79 -19.28 2.68
N SER A 374 1.19 -18.37 3.56
CA SER A 374 0.59 -17.04 3.60
C SER A 374 0.72 -16.34 2.25
N ILE A 375 -0.25 -15.48 1.90
CA ILE A 375 -0.06 -14.55 0.78
C ILE A 375 1.07 -13.57 1.10
N PHE A 376 1.19 -13.16 2.37
CA PHE A 376 2.26 -12.32 2.85
C PHE A 376 3.57 -13.11 2.91
N ARG A 377 4.70 -12.43 2.76
CA ARG A 377 6.00 -13.07 3.01
C ARG A 377 6.10 -13.45 4.50
N SER A 378 6.76 -14.57 4.82
CA SER A 378 6.77 -15.12 6.19
C SER A 378 7.19 -14.12 7.26
N TYR A 379 8.25 -13.34 6.99
CA TYR A 379 8.70 -12.29 7.91
C TYR A 379 7.68 -11.16 8.09
N GLU A 380 6.88 -10.84 7.07
CA GLU A 380 5.84 -9.80 7.14
C GLU A 380 4.64 -10.28 7.92
N PHE A 381 4.21 -11.51 7.66
CA PHE A 381 3.11 -12.13 8.37
C PHE A 381 3.40 -12.19 9.88
N GLN A 382 4.59 -12.70 10.24
CA GLN A 382 5.05 -12.75 11.63
C GLN A 382 5.10 -11.34 12.25
N ARG A 383 5.71 -10.36 11.55
CA ARG A 383 5.80 -8.98 12.03
C ARG A 383 4.43 -8.35 12.28
N ILE A 384 3.50 -8.48 11.32
CA ILE A 384 2.15 -7.92 11.47
C ILE A 384 1.46 -8.56 12.68
N LEU A 385 1.49 -9.88 12.80
CA LEU A 385 0.90 -10.58 13.95
C LEU A 385 1.53 -10.16 15.28
N SER A 386 2.86 -10.04 15.35
CA SER A 386 3.54 -9.62 16.58
C SER A 386 3.13 -8.22 17.02
N ASP A 387 2.94 -7.31 16.05
CA ASP A 387 2.60 -5.91 16.32
C ASP A 387 1.14 -5.75 16.81
N ILE A 388 0.20 -6.51 16.24
CA ILE A 388 -1.23 -6.31 16.50
C ILE A 388 -1.82 -7.23 17.57
N LYS A 389 -1.25 -8.41 17.83
CA LYS A 389 -1.91 -9.46 18.65
C LYS A 389 -2.38 -8.96 20.01
N VAL A 390 -1.55 -8.14 20.67
CA VAL A 390 -1.85 -7.57 21.99
C VAL A 390 -3.08 -6.65 21.94
N LYS A 391 -3.31 -5.98 20.81
CA LYS A 391 -4.43 -5.06 20.61
C LYS A 391 -5.72 -5.79 20.23
N ILE A 392 -5.64 -6.79 19.36
CA ILE A 392 -6.84 -7.45 18.80
C ILE A 392 -7.44 -8.52 19.70
N ILE A 393 -6.64 -9.22 20.51
CA ILE A 393 -7.12 -10.24 21.44
C ILE A 393 -8.19 -9.68 22.41
N PRO A 394 -7.97 -8.57 23.13
CA PRO A 394 -9.00 -8.03 24.03
C PRO A 394 -10.22 -7.47 23.27
N LEU A 395 -10.09 -7.11 21.98
CA LEU A 395 -11.20 -6.57 21.19
C LEU A 395 -12.12 -7.66 20.64
N LEU A 396 -11.53 -8.74 20.10
CA LEU A 396 -12.27 -9.81 19.42
C LEU A 396 -12.56 -11.02 20.31
N GLY A 397 -11.73 -11.30 21.33
CA GLY A 397 -11.98 -12.39 22.26
C GLY A 397 -12.19 -13.75 21.58
N LEU A 398 -13.29 -14.43 21.92
CA LEU A 398 -13.67 -15.74 21.38
C LEU A 398 -13.89 -15.75 19.86
N ASP A 399 -14.24 -14.61 19.26
CA ASP A 399 -14.36 -14.51 17.80
C ASP A 399 -13.02 -14.79 17.11
N LEU A 400 -11.92 -14.37 17.74
CA LEU A 400 -10.58 -14.59 17.20
C LEU A 400 -10.19 -16.06 17.25
N LEU A 401 -10.50 -16.76 18.35
CA LEU A 401 -10.31 -18.21 18.46
C LEU A 401 -11.04 -18.94 17.33
N THR A 402 -12.30 -18.57 17.10
CA THR A 402 -13.13 -19.16 16.05
C THR A 402 -12.51 -18.96 14.66
N ILE A 403 -12.05 -17.74 14.36
CA ILE A 403 -11.42 -17.42 13.07
C ILE A 403 -10.14 -18.23 12.86
N VAL A 404 -9.25 -18.26 13.86
CA VAL A 404 -7.95 -18.95 13.73
C VAL A 404 -8.13 -20.46 13.70
N GLN A 405 -9.01 -21.03 14.52
CA GLN A 405 -9.33 -22.46 14.50
C GLN A 405 -9.91 -22.87 13.14
N GLN A 406 -10.83 -22.09 12.59
CA GLN A 406 -11.39 -22.36 11.26
C GLN A 406 -10.29 -22.31 10.19
N LYS A 407 -9.35 -21.36 10.29
CA LYS A 407 -8.23 -21.29 9.35
C LYS A 407 -7.29 -22.50 9.47
N ILE A 408 -6.99 -22.99 10.67
CA ILE A 408 -6.19 -24.22 10.86
C ILE A 408 -6.90 -25.42 10.21
N LYS A 409 -8.23 -25.54 10.38
CA LYS A 409 -9.03 -26.60 9.73
C LYS A 409 -8.99 -26.51 8.21
N GLU A 410 -9.15 -25.31 7.66
CA GLU A 410 -9.04 -25.04 6.21
C GLU A 410 -7.66 -25.44 5.66
N VAL A 411 -6.58 -25.12 6.38
CA VAL A 411 -5.23 -25.54 6.00
C VAL A 411 -5.10 -27.06 6.00
N LEU A 412 -5.65 -27.75 7.01
CA LEU A 412 -5.64 -29.23 7.10
C LEU A 412 -6.46 -29.91 6.00
N GLU A 413 -7.53 -29.28 5.52
CA GLU A 413 -8.31 -29.76 4.38
C GLU A 413 -7.50 -29.72 3.08
N LEU A 414 -6.65 -28.69 2.92
CA LEU A 414 -5.78 -28.49 1.75
C LEU A 414 -4.48 -29.31 1.85
N ASP A 415 -3.94 -29.45 3.05
CA ASP A 415 -2.69 -30.15 3.34
C ASP A 415 -2.79 -30.90 4.67
N ARG A 416 -3.10 -32.20 4.58
CA ARG A 416 -3.21 -33.09 5.74
C ARG A 416 -1.88 -33.31 6.48
N THR A 417 -0.76 -32.87 5.90
CA THR A 417 0.57 -33.00 6.51
C THR A 417 1.06 -31.72 7.19
N ALA A 418 0.28 -30.63 7.10
CA ALA A 418 0.53 -29.39 7.81
C ALA A 418 0.49 -29.58 9.33
N PHE A 419 1.12 -28.68 10.08
CA PHE A 419 1.16 -28.72 11.55
C PHE A 419 1.77 -30.01 12.13
N ASN A 420 2.70 -30.63 11.42
CA ASN A 420 3.37 -31.83 11.88
C ASN A 420 4.38 -31.54 13.01
N ASN A 421 4.74 -32.58 13.76
CA ASN A 421 5.62 -32.48 14.93
C ASN A 421 7.09 -32.17 14.56
N ILE A 422 7.48 -32.23 13.29
CA ILE A 422 8.83 -31.87 12.84
C ILE A 422 8.91 -30.34 12.66
N THR A 423 7.90 -29.74 12.02
CA THR A 423 7.84 -28.28 11.83
C THR A 423 7.52 -27.57 13.15
N ILE A 424 6.69 -28.18 13.99
CA ILE A 424 6.26 -27.63 15.29
C ILE A 424 6.59 -28.64 16.40
N PRO A 425 7.84 -28.76 16.87
CA PRO A 425 8.22 -29.72 17.91
C PRO A 425 7.65 -29.41 19.29
N ALA A 426 7.34 -28.15 19.56
CA ALA A 426 6.73 -27.68 20.81
C ALA A 426 5.73 -26.54 20.52
N ILE A 427 4.72 -26.38 21.36
CA ILE A 427 3.74 -25.28 21.24
C ILE A 427 4.32 -23.96 21.76
N GLU A 428 5.13 -23.98 22.82
CA GLU A 428 5.90 -22.83 23.29
C GLU A 428 6.98 -22.40 22.28
N ASP A 429 7.52 -21.20 22.47
CA ASP A 429 8.69 -20.75 21.73
C ASP A 429 9.89 -21.63 22.16
N HIS A 430 10.42 -22.42 21.22
CA HIS A 430 11.43 -23.44 21.50
C HIS A 430 12.54 -23.46 20.44
N GLU A 431 13.77 -23.78 20.85
CA GLU A 431 14.95 -23.80 19.96
C GLU A 431 14.91 -24.87 18.86
N GLN A 432 14.09 -25.90 19.07
CA GLN A 432 13.86 -26.96 18.08
C GLN A 432 12.96 -26.49 16.92
N THR A 433 12.21 -25.39 17.09
CA THR A 433 11.40 -24.81 16.01
C THR A 433 12.29 -24.01 15.06
N SER A 434 12.75 -24.66 13.98
CA SER A 434 13.74 -24.07 13.06
C SER A 434 13.23 -22.87 12.26
N PHE A 435 11.93 -22.81 11.94
CA PHE A 435 11.32 -21.77 11.10
C PHE A 435 10.02 -21.24 11.75
N PRO A 436 10.12 -20.51 12.86
CA PRO A 436 8.95 -20.03 13.60
C PRO A 436 8.09 -19.06 12.78
N GLU A 437 8.64 -18.40 11.76
CA GLU A 437 7.95 -17.45 10.89
C GLU A 437 7.01 -18.11 9.86
N LYS A 438 7.07 -19.44 9.70
CA LYS A 438 6.20 -20.17 8.78
C LYS A 438 4.72 -19.98 9.12
N TYR A 439 3.88 -20.11 8.10
CA TYR A 439 2.45 -19.82 8.20
C TYR A 439 1.73 -20.71 9.22
N ASP A 440 2.01 -22.01 9.21
CA ASP A 440 1.46 -22.98 10.17
C ASP A 440 1.92 -22.72 11.61
N CYS A 441 3.22 -22.46 11.82
CA CYS A 441 3.77 -22.03 13.11
C CYS A 441 3.05 -20.79 13.65
N GLN A 442 2.91 -19.76 12.81
CA GLN A 442 2.28 -18.50 13.20
C GLN A 442 0.77 -18.66 13.49
N LEU A 443 0.04 -19.54 12.78
CA LEU A 443 -1.35 -19.87 13.12
C LEU A 443 -1.47 -20.54 14.48
N VAL A 444 -0.56 -21.47 14.81
CA VAL A 444 -0.50 -22.14 16.11
C VAL A 444 -0.19 -21.15 17.22
N TYR A 445 0.82 -20.30 17.04
CA TYR A 445 1.16 -19.27 18.01
C TYR A 445 0.04 -18.25 18.18
N PHE A 446 -0.69 -17.93 17.11
CA PHE A 446 -1.81 -17.01 17.21
C PHE A 446 -2.96 -17.59 18.03
N LEU A 447 -3.30 -18.88 17.82
CA LEU A 447 -4.31 -19.57 18.63
C LEU A 447 -3.86 -19.72 20.09
N ARG A 448 -2.62 -20.17 20.31
CA ARG A 448 -1.96 -20.30 21.62
C ARG A 448 -2.01 -18.98 22.41
N ASP A 449 -1.46 -17.92 21.85
CA ASP A 449 -1.36 -16.61 22.50
C ASP A 449 -2.75 -16.03 22.82
N THR A 450 -3.76 -16.35 22.02
CA THR A 450 -5.15 -15.95 22.29
C THR A 450 -5.72 -16.72 23.48
N LEU A 451 -5.58 -18.05 23.52
CA LEU A 451 -6.03 -18.88 24.64
C LEU A 451 -5.35 -18.52 25.97
N GLU A 452 -4.06 -18.22 25.94
CA GLU A 452 -3.31 -17.83 27.15
C GLU A 452 -3.80 -16.52 27.77
N LYS A 453 -4.36 -15.60 26.97
CA LYS A 453 -4.73 -14.25 27.41
C LYS A 453 -6.21 -14.05 27.76
N LEU A 454 -7.09 -14.92 27.30
CA LEU A 454 -8.52 -14.80 27.59
C LEU A 454 -8.85 -15.27 29.01
N ASP A 455 -10.03 -14.94 29.54
CA ASP A 455 -10.43 -15.44 30.85
C ASP A 455 -10.60 -16.96 30.82
N ALA A 456 -10.12 -17.69 31.84
CA ALA A 456 -10.19 -19.14 31.91
C ALA A 456 -11.63 -19.66 31.71
N LYS A 457 -12.58 -19.01 32.38
CA LYS A 457 -14.03 -19.34 32.30
C LYS A 457 -14.58 -19.32 30.87
N ASP A 458 -14.04 -18.47 30.00
CA ASP A 458 -14.55 -18.27 28.63
C ASP A 458 -13.97 -19.31 27.66
N ILE A 459 -12.85 -19.95 28.00
CA ILE A 459 -12.13 -20.88 27.12
C ILE A 459 -12.30 -22.35 27.50
N ILE A 460 -12.92 -22.68 28.65
CA ILE A 460 -13.10 -24.09 29.10
C ILE A 460 -13.75 -24.95 28.01
N ASP A 461 -14.87 -24.51 27.44
CA ASP A 461 -15.58 -25.28 26.41
C ASP A 461 -14.76 -25.39 25.13
N THR A 462 -14.01 -24.33 24.77
CA THR A 462 -13.10 -24.36 23.63
C THR A 462 -12.00 -25.40 23.82
N LEU A 463 -11.37 -25.45 25.00
CA LEU A 463 -10.32 -26.43 25.29
C LEU A 463 -10.86 -27.87 25.25
N LYS A 464 -12.06 -28.11 25.78
CA LYS A 464 -12.73 -29.42 25.68
C LYS A 464 -12.99 -29.82 24.22
N ILE A 465 -13.38 -28.88 23.36
CA ILE A 465 -13.54 -29.13 21.93
C ILE A 465 -12.19 -29.50 21.31
N LEU A 466 -11.14 -28.71 21.56
CA LEU A 466 -9.79 -28.94 21.01
C LEU A 466 -9.20 -30.30 21.41
N LEU A 467 -9.44 -30.77 22.64
CA LEU A 467 -9.01 -32.10 23.14
C LEU A 467 -9.74 -33.30 22.51
N ASN A 468 -10.80 -33.03 21.75
CA ASN A 468 -11.58 -34.03 21.03
C ASN A 468 -11.45 -33.92 19.50
N GLU A 469 -10.69 -32.95 19.00
CA GLU A 469 -10.39 -32.84 17.57
C GLU A 469 -9.45 -33.96 17.11
N GLU A 470 -9.62 -34.42 15.87
CA GLU A 470 -8.88 -35.54 15.29
C GLU A 470 -7.39 -35.22 15.11
N HIS A 471 -7.06 -34.00 14.64
CA HIS A 471 -5.68 -33.64 14.39
C HIS A 471 -4.93 -33.36 15.70
N PRO A 472 -3.74 -33.96 15.94
CA PRO A 472 -2.99 -33.80 17.18
C PRO A 472 -2.69 -32.36 17.59
N ILE A 473 -2.50 -31.45 16.63
CA ILE A 473 -2.16 -30.04 16.92
C ILE A 473 -3.13 -29.38 17.90
N PHE A 474 -4.43 -29.69 17.81
CA PHE A 474 -5.43 -29.11 18.69
C PHE A 474 -5.30 -29.63 20.12
N ASN A 475 -5.05 -30.94 20.28
CA ASN A 475 -4.76 -31.56 21.57
C ASN A 475 -3.52 -30.93 22.21
N ARG A 476 -2.45 -30.76 21.43
CA ARG A 476 -1.19 -30.15 21.88
C ARG A 476 -1.39 -28.73 22.38
N ILE A 477 -2.08 -27.89 21.59
CA ILE A 477 -2.40 -26.51 21.99
C ILE A 477 -3.21 -26.49 23.28
N ALA A 478 -4.23 -27.34 23.41
CA ALA A 478 -5.06 -27.37 24.60
C ALA A 478 -4.29 -27.81 25.86
N ILE A 479 -3.47 -28.87 25.75
CA ILE A 479 -2.62 -29.36 26.85
C ILE A 479 -1.59 -28.31 27.25
N HIS A 480 -0.98 -27.63 26.28
CA HIS A 480 -0.09 -26.49 26.51
C HIS A 480 -0.80 -25.37 27.28
N THR A 481 -2.00 -24.97 26.87
CA THR A 481 -2.77 -23.93 27.59
C THR A 481 -3.07 -24.36 29.02
N ILE A 482 -3.46 -25.61 29.25
CA ILE A 482 -3.70 -26.15 30.60
C ILE A 482 -2.39 -26.15 31.41
N ARG A 483 -1.25 -26.54 30.83
CA ARG A 483 0.06 -26.50 31.48
C ARG A 483 0.38 -25.10 32.00
N ILE A 484 0.26 -24.08 31.15
CA ILE A 484 0.62 -22.70 31.51
C ILE A 484 -0.35 -22.11 32.54
N ARG A 485 -1.62 -22.54 32.52
CA ARG A 485 -2.68 -22.03 33.41
C ARG A 485 -3.24 -23.10 34.33
N TYR A 486 -2.35 -23.95 34.84
CA TYR A 486 -2.74 -25.16 35.56
C TYR A 486 -3.66 -24.88 36.76
N ALA A 487 -3.36 -23.85 37.54
CA ALA A 487 -4.17 -23.45 38.70
C ALA A 487 -5.64 -23.20 38.37
N GLU A 488 -5.96 -22.74 37.15
CA GLU A 488 -7.31 -22.41 36.71
C GLU A 488 -7.97 -23.52 35.89
N LEU A 489 -7.19 -24.39 35.24
CA LEU A 489 -7.66 -25.30 34.19
C LEU A 489 -7.35 -26.78 34.40
N HIS A 490 -6.64 -27.17 35.48
CA HIS A 490 -6.18 -28.55 35.71
C HIS A 490 -7.31 -29.59 35.71
N GLU A 491 -8.50 -29.25 36.19
CA GLU A 491 -9.67 -30.16 36.19
C GLU A 491 -9.94 -30.73 34.79
N ILE A 492 -9.74 -29.94 33.73
CA ILE A 492 -9.93 -30.40 32.34
C ILE A 492 -8.98 -31.56 31.99
N PHE A 493 -7.75 -31.53 32.50
CA PHE A 493 -6.75 -32.58 32.25
C PHE A 493 -7.11 -33.88 32.98
N TRP A 494 -7.55 -33.79 34.23
CA TRP A 494 -7.93 -34.97 35.02
C TRP A 494 -9.26 -35.59 34.55
N ASP A 495 -10.18 -34.77 34.03
CA ASP A 495 -11.48 -35.19 33.49
C ASP A 495 -11.42 -35.72 32.04
N LEU A 496 -10.24 -35.88 31.44
CA LEU A 496 -10.09 -36.32 30.03
C LEU A 496 -10.75 -37.67 29.72
N GLY A 497 -10.95 -38.53 30.73
CA GLY A 497 -11.58 -39.86 30.57
C GLY A 497 -10.76 -40.87 29.76
N LYS A 498 -9.53 -40.51 29.39
CA LYS A 498 -8.55 -41.32 28.64
C LYS A 498 -7.15 -41.08 29.21
N ASN A 499 -6.24 -42.04 29.04
CA ASN A 499 -4.85 -41.91 29.46
C ASN A 499 -4.15 -40.82 28.61
N PRO A 500 -3.78 -39.65 29.18
CA PRO A 500 -3.19 -38.54 28.42
C PRO A 500 -1.84 -38.90 27.79
N LEU A 501 -1.09 -39.82 28.40
CA LEU A 501 0.19 -40.29 27.87
C LEU A 501 0.02 -41.05 26.55
N SER A 502 -1.20 -41.50 26.24
CA SER A 502 -1.52 -42.27 25.02
C SER A 502 -2.08 -41.41 23.88
N LEU A 503 -2.15 -40.09 24.07
CA LEU A 503 -2.57 -39.18 23.02
C LEU A 503 -1.50 -39.11 21.91
N PRO A 504 -1.88 -39.21 20.62
CA PRO A 504 -0.93 -39.18 19.52
C PRO A 504 -0.19 -37.84 19.44
N LEU A 505 1.14 -37.88 19.34
CA LEU A 505 2.01 -36.72 19.11
C LEU A 505 1.87 -35.58 20.14
N THR A 506 1.41 -35.85 21.37
CA THR A 506 1.33 -34.84 22.46
C THR A 506 2.38 -35.05 23.54
N LYS A 507 3.40 -35.87 23.29
CA LYS A 507 4.36 -36.32 24.30
C LYS A 507 5.00 -35.13 25.03
N HIS A 508 5.48 -34.15 24.27
CA HIS A 508 6.15 -32.97 24.79
C HIS A 508 5.25 -32.16 25.72
N GLU A 509 4.05 -31.82 25.25
CA GLU A 509 3.13 -30.98 26.01
C GLU A 509 2.62 -31.68 27.28
N VAL A 510 2.37 -32.99 27.22
CA VAL A 510 1.96 -33.78 28.40
C VAL A 510 3.12 -33.92 29.38
N TYR A 511 4.33 -34.21 28.89
CA TYR A 511 5.53 -34.33 29.72
C TYR A 511 5.77 -33.04 30.50
N GLU A 512 5.76 -31.90 29.80
CA GLU A 512 5.99 -30.60 30.43
C GLU A 512 4.86 -30.19 31.37
N LEU A 513 3.61 -30.55 31.10
CA LEU A 513 2.50 -30.35 32.02
C LEU A 513 2.78 -31.05 33.36
N LEU A 514 3.15 -32.32 33.31
CA LEU A 514 3.46 -33.13 34.50
C LEU A 514 4.72 -32.59 35.20
N HIS A 515 5.78 -32.33 34.43
CA HIS A 515 7.06 -31.85 34.95
C HIS A 515 6.92 -30.53 35.71
N GLN A 516 6.27 -29.54 35.11
CA GLN A 516 6.17 -28.21 35.71
C GLN A 516 5.19 -28.17 36.90
N ASN A 517 4.17 -29.03 36.92
CA ASN A 517 3.10 -28.97 37.92
C ASN A 517 3.11 -30.10 38.95
N SER A 518 3.93 -31.15 38.82
CA SER A 518 3.91 -32.31 39.74
C SER A 518 4.16 -31.97 41.22
N LYS A 519 4.75 -30.82 41.52
CA LYS A 519 4.87 -30.29 42.89
C LYS A 519 3.54 -29.98 43.57
N SER A 520 2.51 -29.65 42.81
CA SER A 520 1.17 -29.35 43.33
C SER A 520 0.24 -30.56 43.35
N PHE A 521 0.69 -31.71 42.83
CA PHE A 521 -0.13 -32.90 42.75
C PHE A 521 -0.29 -33.54 44.14
N SER A 522 -1.50 -34.00 44.41
CA SER A 522 -1.84 -34.90 45.50
C SER A 522 -1.18 -36.27 45.32
N SER A 523 -1.18 -37.06 46.39
CA SER A 523 -0.65 -38.43 46.34
C SER A 523 -1.47 -39.32 45.41
N GLU A 524 -2.78 -39.08 45.35
CA GLU A 524 -3.72 -39.75 44.45
C GLU A 524 -3.45 -39.42 42.98
N GLU A 525 -3.23 -38.15 42.65
CA GLU A 525 -2.87 -37.72 41.28
C GLU A 525 -1.51 -38.29 40.84
N ILE A 526 -0.51 -38.31 41.73
CA ILE A 526 0.79 -38.94 41.45
C ILE A 526 0.60 -40.43 41.16
N GLN A 527 -0.21 -41.12 41.98
CA GLN A 527 -0.51 -42.54 41.76
C GLN A 527 -1.24 -42.77 40.45
N GLN A 528 -2.19 -41.90 40.09
CA GLN A 528 -2.90 -41.97 38.81
C GLN A 528 -1.95 -41.84 37.61
N VAL A 529 -0.95 -40.95 37.68
CA VAL A 529 0.08 -40.84 36.62
C VAL A 529 0.93 -42.11 36.56
N ILE A 530 1.33 -42.68 37.70
CA ILE A 530 2.06 -43.97 37.74
C ILE A 530 1.22 -45.09 37.12
N ASP A 531 -0.08 -45.13 37.38
CA ASP A 531 -1.00 -46.11 36.80
C ASP A 531 -1.10 -45.91 35.28
N TRP A 532 -1.14 -44.67 34.79
CA TRP A 532 -1.07 -44.36 33.36
C TRP A 532 0.23 -44.83 32.71
N ILE A 533 1.38 -44.67 33.38
CA ILE A 533 2.69 -45.15 32.91
C ILE A 533 2.69 -46.68 32.84
N ASN A 534 2.11 -47.35 33.84
CA ASN A 534 2.11 -48.81 33.89
C ASN A 534 1.13 -49.47 32.92
N THR A 535 0.03 -48.81 32.59
CA THR A 535 -1.03 -49.34 31.71
C THR A 535 -0.90 -48.91 30.25
N LYS A 536 -0.04 -47.92 29.94
CA LYS A 536 0.21 -47.47 28.57
C LYS A 536 0.85 -48.58 27.73
N GLU A 537 0.37 -48.72 26.49
CA GLU A 537 1.04 -49.54 25.47
C GLU A 537 2.24 -48.80 24.89
N TYR A 538 3.42 -49.42 24.96
CA TYR A 538 4.67 -48.87 24.45
C TYR A 538 5.05 -49.51 23.12
N TYR A 539 5.44 -48.70 22.14
CA TYR A 539 5.80 -49.17 20.80
C TYR A 539 7.09 -50.01 20.80
N ILE A 540 7.05 -51.30 20.54
CA ILE A 540 8.28 -52.11 20.45
C ILE A 540 8.71 -52.23 18.98
N PRO A 541 9.92 -51.79 18.60
CA PRO A 541 10.46 -52.01 17.25
C PRO A 541 10.43 -53.50 16.89
N GLU A 542 10.04 -53.84 15.66
CA GLU A 542 9.96 -55.24 15.18
C GLU A 542 11.27 -56.00 15.41
N GLU A 543 12.41 -55.34 15.22
CA GLU A 543 13.75 -55.87 15.43
C GLU A 543 14.05 -56.28 16.89
N PHE A 544 13.27 -55.79 17.86
CA PHE A 544 13.45 -56.14 19.27
C PHE A 544 12.46 -57.19 19.76
N LYS A 545 11.39 -57.51 19.00
CA LYS A 545 10.27 -58.31 19.51
C LYS A 545 10.64 -59.71 19.99
N ASP A 546 11.65 -60.33 19.38
CA ASP A 546 12.12 -61.67 19.75
C ASP A 546 13.22 -61.65 20.84
N ASP A 547 13.68 -60.47 21.28
CA ASP A 547 14.71 -60.29 22.30
C ASP A 547 14.10 -59.69 23.58
N ASN A 548 13.69 -60.57 24.50
CA ASN A 548 13.06 -60.20 25.77
C ASN A 548 13.86 -59.17 26.58
N ASP A 549 15.20 -59.19 26.53
CA ASP A 549 16.05 -58.23 27.25
C ASP A 549 15.96 -56.85 26.61
N ARG A 550 16.03 -56.77 25.28
CA ARG A 550 15.84 -55.49 24.55
C ARG A 550 14.44 -54.93 24.71
N VAL A 551 13.41 -55.78 24.71
CA VAL A 551 12.03 -55.34 24.98
C VAL A 551 11.93 -54.77 26.39
N ALA A 552 12.44 -55.47 27.41
CA ALA A 552 12.41 -55.01 28.79
C ALA A 552 13.13 -53.67 28.96
N LYS A 553 14.32 -53.50 28.38
CA LYS A 553 15.10 -52.25 28.39
C LYS A 553 14.38 -51.11 27.66
N SER A 554 13.76 -51.39 26.51
CA SER A 554 13.01 -50.38 25.76
C SER A 554 11.79 -49.87 26.53
N ILE A 555 11.06 -50.77 27.22
CA ILE A 555 9.94 -50.38 28.09
C ILE A 555 10.45 -49.63 29.31
N ALA A 556 11.52 -50.12 29.95
CA ALA A 556 12.14 -49.48 31.11
C ALA A 556 12.56 -48.04 30.81
N TYR A 557 13.23 -47.81 29.68
CA TYR A 557 13.63 -46.47 29.23
C TYR A 557 12.42 -45.52 29.09
N ARG A 558 11.34 -45.96 28.44
CA ARG A 558 10.15 -45.11 28.27
C ARG A 558 9.38 -44.87 29.55
N LYS A 559 9.35 -45.85 30.47
CA LYS A 559 8.80 -45.64 31.81
C LYS A 559 9.66 -44.67 32.61
N LYS A 560 10.99 -44.79 32.52
CA LYS A 560 11.96 -43.88 33.15
C LYS A 560 11.73 -42.44 32.70
N GLU A 561 11.55 -42.23 31.40
CA GLU A 561 11.23 -40.92 30.84
C GLU A 561 9.94 -40.35 31.43
N TRP A 562 8.82 -41.09 31.45
CA TRP A 562 7.60 -40.54 32.04
C TRP A 562 7.71 -40.32 33.55
N LEU A 563 8.42 -41.20 34.28
CA LEU A 563 8.66 -41.00 35.71
C LEU A 563 9.55 -39.79 35.99
N SER A 564 10.46 -39.42 35.07
CA SER A 564 11.29 -38.23 35.24
C SER A 564 10.46 -36.95 35.25
N SER A 565 9.29 -36.93 34.61
CA SER A 565 8.35 -35.79 34.70
C SER A 565 7.73 -35.65 36.10
N LEU A 566 7.85 -36.63 36.99
CA LEU A 566 7.32 -36.56 38.36
C LEU A 566 8.41 -36.27 39.40
N LEU A 567 9.69 -36.19 39.02
CA LEU A 567 10.79 -35.87 39.93
C LEU A 567 10.56 -34.60 40.76
N PRO A 568 10.00 -33.50 40.21
CA PRO A 568 9.76 -32.29 41.00
C PRO A 568 8.81 -32.49 42.19
N SER A 569 7.90 -33.47 42.14
CA SER A 569 7.00 -33.82 43.26
C SER A 569 7.73 -34.26 44.53
N SER A 570 8.99 -34.71 44.42
CA SER A 570 9.75 -35.31 45.53
C SER A 570 9.09 -36.52 46.18
N SER A 571 8.19 -37.22 45.47
CA SER A 571 7.52 -38.42 45.95
C SER A 571 8.52 -39.57 46.17
N GLU A 572 8.51 -40.16 47.37
CA GLU A 572 9.33 -41.33 47.70
C GLU A 572 8.99 -42.52 46.79
N ASN A 573 7.71 -42.69 46.45
CA ASN A 573 7.27 -43.76 45.55
C ASN A 573 7.87 -43.62 44.15
N VAL A 574 7.92 -42.39 43.61
CA VAL A 574 8.54 -42.12 42.30
C VAL A 574 10.04 -42.44 42.33
N ASN A 575 10.74 -42.06 43.40
CA ASN A 575 12.16 -42.35 43.56
C ASN A 575 12.46 -43.85 43.67
N LEU A 576 11.62 -44.61 44.38
CA LEU A 576 11.72 -46.07 44.47
C LEU A 576 11.54 -46.73 43.09
N LEU A 577 10.48 -46.36 42.36
CA LEU A 577 10.23 -46.89 41.02
C LEU A 577 11.36 -46.55 40.03
N LEU A 578 11.93 -45.34 40.11
CA LEU A 578 13.09 -44.97 39.31
C LEU A 578 14.33 -45.82 39.66
N SER A 579 14.56 -46.12 40.94
CA SER A 579 15.63 -47.03 41.36
C SER A 579 15.43 -48.44 40.79
N GLU A 580 14.21 -48.99 40.89
CA GLU A 580 13.89 -50.31 40.33
C GLU A 580 14.08 -50.36 38.81
N ILE A 581 13.74 -49.27 38.10
CA ILE A 581 13.96 -49.16 36.66
C ILE A 581 15.44 -49.01 36.31
N ASN A 582 16.23 -48.30 37.12
CA ASN A 582 17.68 -48.17 36.93
C ASN A 582 18.42 -49.51 37.05
N ASP A 583 17.92 -50.44 37.87
CA ASP A 583 18.46 -51.80 37.94
C ASP A 583 18.28 -52.58 36.62
N ILE A 584 17.31 -52.19 35.79
CA ILE A 584 17.05 -52.77 34.45
C ILE A 584 17.79 -51.99 33.35
N TYR A 585 17.78 -50.66 33.44
CA TYR A 585 18.36 -49.75 32.46
C TYR A 585 18.86 -48.46 33.12
N ASP A 586 20.17 -48.33 33.27
CA ASP A 586 20.83 -47.26 34.05
C ASP A 586 21.06 -45.96 33.26
N ALA A 587 21.13 -46.03 31.93
CA ALA A 587 21.40 -44.85 31.09
C ALA A 587 20.38 -43.73 31.26
N GLU A 588 20.87 -42.49 31.22
CA GLU A 588 20.06 -41.29 31.39
C GLU A 588 19.10 -41.07 30.21
N VAL A 589 17.99 -40.38 30.49
CA VAL A 589 17.03 -39.99 29.46
C VAL A 589 17.48 -38.65 28.90
N ASP A 590 18.01 -38.68 27.68
CA ASP A 590 18.41 -37.46 26.96
C ASP A 590 17.18 -36.77 26.35
N HIS A 591 17.07 -35.46 26.51
CA HIS A 591 15.96 -34.62 26.03
C HIS A 591 14.54 -35.19 26.28
N PRO A 592 14.16 -35.46 27.56
CA PRO A 592 12.89 -36.09 27.88
C PRO A 592 11.70 -35.25 27.40
N GLY A 593 10.65 -35.93 26.95
CA GLY A 593 9.43 -35.29 26.43
C GLY A 593 9.42 -35.14 24.90
N PHE A 594 10.56 -35.19 24.23
CA PHE A 594 10.62 -35.13 22.77
C PHE A 594 10.58 -36.52 22.14
N ASP A 595 9.86 -36.67 21.02
CA ASP A 595 9.91 -37.88 20.19
C ASP A 595 11.17 -37.94 19.32
N SER A 596 11.72 -36.76 19.00
CA SER A 596 12.97 -36.59 18.27
C SER A 596 13.61 -35.27 18.66
N TRP A 597 14.92 -35.27 18.87
CA TRP A 597 15.72 -34.07 19.11
C TRP A 597 16.75 -33.91 18.00
N HIS A 598 16.84 -32.70 17.44
CA HIS A 598 17.80 -32.38 16.39
C HIS A 598 18.86 -31.44 16.95
N SER A 599 20.10 -31.92 16.97
CA SER A 599 21.29 -31.09 17.17
C SER A 599 22.02 -30.95 15.84
N SER A 600 22.23 -29.72 15.37
CA SER A 600 23.15 -29.47 14.26
C SER A 600 24.45 -28.89 14.78
N LEU A 601 25.57 -29.50 14.40
CA LEU A 601 26.88 -28.94 14.61
C LEU A 601 27.35 -28.35 13.27
N SER A 602 27.43 -27.02 13.18
CA SER A 602 28.03 -26.35 12.03
C SER A 602 29.48 -25.99 12.35
N GLY A 603 30.43 -26.50 11.56
CA GLY A 603 31.87 -26.27 11.75
C GLY A 603 32.58 -27.42 12.48
N THR A 604 33.84 -27.21 12.84
CA THR A 604 34.67 -28.16 13.57
C THR A 604 34.65 -27.85 15.07
N ILE A 605 34.46 -28.86 15.91
CA ILE A 605 34.61 -28.69 17.37
C ILE A 605 36.09 -28.52 17.67
N SER A 606 36.44 -27.38 18.27
CA SER A 606 37.77 -27.14 18.83
C SER A 606 38.10 -28.24 19.85
N PRO A 607 39.22 -28.99 19.71
CA PRO A 607 39.68 -29.89 20.76
C PRO A 607 40.11 -29.15 22.04
N LEU A 608 40.22 -27.82 22.01
CA LEU A 608 40.45 -26.99 23.20
C LEU A 608 39.13 -26.40 23.72
N THR A 609 38.94 -26.46 25.03
CA THR A 609 37.87 -25.78 25.77
C THR A 609 38.08 -24.26 25.79
N ILE A 610 37.05 -23.50 26.17
CA ILE A 610 37.14 -22.03 26.33
C ILE A 610 38.21 -21.66 27.37
N ASP A 611 38.33 -22.43 28.45
CA ASP A 611 39.31 -22.20 29.51
C ASP A 611 40.75 -22.47 29.02
N GLU A 612 40.95 -23.49 28.19
CA GLU A 612 42.26 -23.75 27.57
C GLU A 612 42.63 -22.69 26.53
N LEU A 613 41.66 -22.22 25.74
CA LEU A 613 41.85 -21.15 24.75
C LEU A 613 42.18 -19.81 25.39
N THR A 614 41.59 -19.50 26.54
CA THR A 614 41.83 -18.26 27.28
C THR A 614 43.17 -18.26 28.02
N GLN A 615 43.79 -19.43 28.21
CA GLN A 615 45.14 -19.57 28.76
C GLN A 615 46.24 -19.41 27.70
N LEU A 616 45.90 -19.50 26.41
CA LEU A 616 46.86 -19.27 25.33
C LEU A 616 47.22 -17.78 25.24
N SER A 617 48.49 -17.48 24.94
CA SER A 617 48.86 -16.12 24.54
C SER A 617 48.22 -15.77 23.20
N VAL A 618 48.01 -14.48 22.94
CA VAL A 618 47.43 -13.98 21.68
C VAL A 618 48.10 -14.58 20.44
N SER A 619 49.42 -14.79 20.48
CA SER A 619 50.17 -15.38 19.37
C SER A 619 49.85 -16.87 19.18
N GLU A 620 49.68 -17.62 20.26
CA GLU A 620 49.31 -19.04 20.24
C GLU A 620 47.86 -19.24 19.81
N THR A 621 46.95 -18.38 20.27
CA THR A 621 45.55 -18.37 19.84
C THR A 621 45.42 -18.11 18.33
N ILE A 622 46.15 -17.11 17.80
CA ILE A 622 46.14 -16.82 16.35
C ILE A 622 46.68 -18.00 15.55
N LYS A 623 47.78 -18.61 16.00
CA LYS A 623 48.36 -19.79 15.34
C LYS A 623 47.38 -20.98 15.36
N TYR A 624 46.75 -21.23 16.50
CA TYR A 624 45.75 -22.27 16.66
C TYR A 624 44.60 -22.10 15.67
N TYR A 625 43.97 -20.92 15.60
CA TYR A 625 42.89 -20.66 14.65
C TYR A 625 43.32 -20.75 13.18
N TYR A 626 44.56 -20.36 12.88
CA TYR A 626 45.12 -20.45 11.53
C TYR A 626 45.37 -21.90 11.08
N ASP A 627 45.76 -22.76 12.02
CA ASP A 627 46.03 -24.18 11.76
C ASP A 627 44.75 -25.05 11.86
N PHE A 628 43.75 -24.64 12.62
CA PHE A 628 42.54 -25.42 12.91
C PHE A 628 41.57 -25.58 11.72
N ASN A 629 41.63 -24.67 10.73
CA ASN A 629 40.80 -24.70 9.52
C ASN A 629 41.57 -25.15 8.25
N LYS A 630 42.80 -25.65 8.42
CA LYS A 630 43.56 -26.35 7.36
C LYS A 630 43.39 -27.85 7.52
#